data_AF-A0A970DM21-F1
#
_entry.id   AF-A0A970DM21-F1
#
_cell.length_a   1.000
_cell.length_b   1.000
_cell.length_c   1.000
_cell.angle_alpha   90.00
_cell.angle_beta   90.00
_cell.angle_gamma   90.00
#
_symmetry.space_group_name_H-M   'P 1'
#
loop_
_entity.id
_entity.type
_entity.pdbx_description
1 polymer ?
#
loop_
_entity_poly.entity_id
_entity_poly.type
_entity_poly.pdbx_seq_one_letter_code
_entity_poly.pdbx_strand_id
1 'polypeptide(L)'
;MDKIDLNNFNIRTDLALEAIDLYNYKDSNDIKEEKYTKGKVTVTKITVEKGAEEHIHKKAGIYYTLDTSAILTHDHDDLLETENVLTDVLREILEHEQIKPESTGLIVGLGNYNVTPDSLGPVVVDNVMVTRHMFLLQPESISEGVRNVSALAPGVMGTTGIETSDIIQSVIDKIKVDYVIAIDALASRSIHRVNKTIQITNTGISPGSGVGNKRKELSKDTLGIPVIAIGIPTVVDIATITYDVIDFVLRYLNYKIKNDAKPSNSLLTSGERVALEEIDLPTQEQAKVLLGTFGSFSEQEKRSLLAEILTPNGYNMMVTPKEIDIDIDDLSKVISRAIDRAIHPIVNDA
;
A
#
# COMPACT_ATOMS: atom_id res chain seq x y z
N MET A 1 -9.96 -24.60 29.37
CA MET A 1 -10.30 -23.80 28.18
C MET A 1 -9.86 -22.39 28.51
N ASP A 2 -8.63 -22.08 28.15
CA ASP A 2 -8.12 -20.73 28.32
C ASP A 2 -8.98 -19.78 27.48
N LYS A 3 -9.42 -18.68 28.10
CA LYS A 3 -10.15 -17.64 27.38
C LYS A 3 -9.19 -17.07 26.34
N ILE A 4 -9.52 -17.29 25.07
CA ILE A 4 -8.83 -16.70 23.93
C ILE A 4 -8.90 -15.18 24.10
N ASP A 5 -7.76 -14.54 24.34
CA ASP A 5 -7.66 -13.09 24.52
C ASP A 5 -7.60 -12.41 23.15
N LEU A 6 -8.77 -12.15 22.58
CA LEU A 6 -8.95 -11.57 21.23
C LEU A 6 -8.49 -10.10 21.14
N ASN A 7 -8.17 -9.45 22.27
CA ASN A 7 -7.79 -8.02 22.30
C ASN A 7 -6.38 -7.74 21.77
N ASN A 8 -5.50 -8.75 21.68
CA ASN A 8 -4.11 -8.55 21.22
C ASN A 8 -3.92 -8.49 19.70
N PHE A 9 -4.96 -8.83 18.92
CA PHE A 9 -4.89 -8.84 17.45
C PHE A 9 -5.73 -7.71 16.86
N ASN A 10 -5.28 -6.48 17.09
CA ASN A 10 -5.87 -5.30 16.50
C ASN A 10 -5.49 -5.28 15.01
N ILE A 11 -6.42 -5.64 14.12
CA ILE A 11 -6.16 -5.86 12.69
C ILE A 11 -5.90 -4.51 12.00
N ARG A 12 -4.62 -4.19 11.75
CA ARG A 12 -4.19 -2.94 11.10
C ARG A 12 -3.95 -3.17 9.61
N THR A 13 -4.25 -2.14 8.82
CA THR A 13 -3.92 -2.07 7.39
C THR A 13 -3.03 -0.86 7.15
N ASP A 14 -2.09 -0.99 6.23
CA ASP A 14 -1.24 0.11 5.80
C ASP A 14 -1.97 1.07 4.84
N LEU A 15 -3.03 0.60 4.18
CA LEU A 15 -3.81 1.39 3.22
C LEU A 15 -4.91 2.19 3.93
N ALA A 16 -4.99 3.50 3.65
CA ALA A 16 -5.99 4.41 4.18
C ALA A 16 -7.40 4.07 3.69
N LEU A 17 -7.54 3.73 2.41
CA LEU A 17 -8.83 3.34 1.83
C LEU A 17 -9.40 2.10 2.54
N GLU A 18 -8.56 1.10 2.82
CA GLU A 18 -8.96 -0.10 3.57
C GLU A 18 -9.32 0.22 5.03
N ALA A 19 -8.64 1.17 5.67
CA ALA A 19 -8.97 1.57 7.03
C ALA A 19 -10.35 2.23 7.10
N ILE A 20 -10.67 3.09 6.13
CA ILE A 20 -11.98 3.75 6.05
C ILE A 20 -13.09 2.74 5.75
N ASP A 21 -12.85 1.80 4.83
CA ASP A 21 -13.77 0.69 4.54
C ASP A 21 -14.00 -0.18 5.80
N LEU A 22 -12.93 -0.51 6.54
CA LEU A 22 -12.99 -1.36 7.73
C LEU A 22 -13.86 -0.75 8.84
N TYR A 23 -13.72 0.55 9.08
CA TYR A 23 -14.45 1.24 10.15
C TYR A 23 -15.77 1.86 9.68
N ASN A 24 -16.17 1.63 8.41
CA ASN A 24 -17.38 2.20 7.79
C ASN A 24 -17.49 3.73 8.01
N TYR A 25 -16.37 4.44 7.95
CA TYR A 25 -16.28 5.85 8.36
C TYR A 25 -16.39 6.84 7.18
N LYS A 26 -17.03 6.41 6.08
CA LYS A 26 -17.11 7.15 4.80
C LYS A 26 -17.94 8.44 4.85
N ASP A 27 -18.94 8.51 5.71
CA ASP A 27 -19.91 9.63 5.76
C ASP A 27 -19.71 10.58 6.96
N SER A 28 -18.50 10.63 7.52
CA SER A 28 -18.18 11.59 8.58
C SER A 28 -17.79 12.95 8.00
N ASN A 29 -18.13 14.05 8.71
CA ASN A 29 -17.68 15.39 8.33
C ASN A 29 -16.14 15.54 8.32
N ASP A 30 -15.43 14.60 8.96
CA ASP A 30 -13.98 14.62 9.17
C ASP A 30 -13.20 13.94 8.03
N ILE A 31 -13.89 13.39 7.02
CA ILE A 31 -13.28 12.78 5.84
C ILE A 31 -13.89 13.37 4.57
N LYS A 32 -13.03 13.84 3.66
CA LYS A 32 -13.43 14.30 2.32
C LYS A 32 -12.85 13.37 1.28
N GLU A 33 -13.72 12.72 0.51
CA GLU A 33 -13.34 11.83 -0.60
C GLU A 33 -13.63 12.51 -1.95
N GLU A 34 -12.60 12.59 -2.79
CA GLU A 34 -12.68 13.07 -4.17
C GLU A 34 -12.16 11.97 -5.09
N LYS A 35 -12.98 11.56 -6.07
CA LYS A 35 -12.61 10.51 -7.01
C LYS A 35 -12.63 11.05 -8.43
N TYR A 36 -11.55 10.82 -9.16
CA TYR A 36 -11.44 11.18 -10.58
C TYR A 36 -10.73 10.09 -11.36
N THR A 37 -11.03 10.01 -12.65
CA THR A 37 -10.43 9.02 -13.56
C THR A 37 -9.70 9.75 -14.67
N LYS A 38 -8.43 9.41 -14.88
CA LYS A 38 -7.62 9.86 -16.01
C LYS A 38 -7.33 8.61 -16.85
N GLY A 39 -8.02 8.54 -17.99
CA GLY A 39 -8.14 7.37 -18.87
C GLY A 39 -8.40 6.05 -18.13
N LYS A 40 -7.43 5.12 -18.04
CA LYS A 40 -7.62 3.83 -17.34
C LYS A 40 -7.31 3.88 -15.84
N VAL A 41 -6.67 4.94 -15.36
CA VAL A 41 -6.23 5.06 -13.97
C VAL A 41 -7.25 5.84 -13.16
N THR A 42 -7.74 5.23 -12.09
CA THR A 42 -8.66 5.88 -11.16
C THR A 42 -7.90 6.35 -9.93
N VAL A 43 -8.07 7.62 -9.57
CA VAL A 43 -7.46 8.23 -8.40
C VAL A 43 -8.55 8.57 -7.39
N THR A 44 -8.37 8.09 -6.17
CA THR A 44 -9.18 8.48 -5.02
C THR A 44 -8.31 9.30 -4.06
N LYS A 45 -8.64 10.57 -3.91
CA LYS A 45 -8.04 11.49 -2.94
C LYS A 45 -8.91 11.53 -1.69
N ILE A 46 -8.29 11.28 -0.56
CA ILE A 46 -8.92 11.30 0.75
C ILE A 46 -8.19 12.34 1.59
N THR A 47 -8.93 13.30 2.13
CA THR A 47 -8.43 14.23 3.14
C THR A 47 -8.99 13.82 4.49
N VAL A 48 -8.10 13.46 5.41
CA VAL A 48 -8.43 13.07 6.79
C VAL A 48 -8.20 14.27 7.71
N GLU A 49 -9.23 14.69 8.44
CA GLU A 49 -9.11 15.73 9.47
C GLU A 49 -8.73 15.11 10.83
N LYS A 50 -8.22 15.93 11.76
CA LYS A 50 -7.70 15.46 13.07
C LYS A 50 -8.71 14.68 13.92
N GLY A 51 -10.01 14.93 13.77
CA GLY A 51 -11.06 14.22 14.50
C GLY A 51 -11.19 12.74 14.11
N ALA A 52 -10.77 12.38 12.91
CA ALA A 52 -10.87 11.01 12.41
C ALA A 52 -9.71 10.11 12.87
N GLU A 53 -8.59 10.66 13.35
CA GLU A 53 -7.37 9.90 13.64
C GLU A 53 -7.59 8.74 14.62
N GLU A 54 -8.34 8.98 15.70
CA GLU A 54 -8.65 7.99 16.72
C GLU A 54 -9.59 6.88 16.21
N HIS A 55 -10.43 7.20 15.22
CA HIS A 55 -11.46 6.31 14.69
C HIS A 55 -10.95 5.40 13.58
N ILE A 56 -10.13 5.94 12.65
CA ILE A 56 -9.59 5.17 11.51
C ILE A 56 -8.14 4.73 11.73
N HIS A 57 -7.50 5.14 12.82
CA HIS A 57 -6.09 4.87 13.14
C HIS A 57 -5.12 5.30 12.03
N LYS A 58 -5.43 6.42 11.37
CA LYS A 58 -4.59 7.07 10.34
C LYS A 58 -4.46 8.54 10.69
N LYS A 59 -3.27 9.10 10.52
CA LYS A 59 -3.00 10.52 10.81
C LYS A 59 -3.76 11.45 9.88
N ALA A 60 -4.04 12.65 10.33
CA ALA A 60 -4.64 13.70 9.53
C ALA A 60 -3.67 14.16 8.44
N GLY A 61 -4.21 14.33 7.24
CA GLY A 61 -3.45 14.66 6.05
C GLY A 61 -4.15 14.18 4.79
N ILE A 62 -3.38 14.12 3.71
CA ILE A 62 -3.88 13.75 2.39
C ILE A 62 -3.38 12.37 2.03
N TYR A 63 -4.26 11.55 1.47
CA TYR A 63 -3.98 10.22 0.96
C TYR A 63 -4.52 10.12 -0.45
N TYR A 64 -3.65 9.87 -1.42
CA TYR A 64 -4.04 9.50 -2.77
C TYR A 64 -3.92 8.00 -2.91
N THR A 65 -4.93 7.37 -3.49
CA THR A 65 -4.92 5.95 -3.86
C THR A 65 -5.15 5.86 -5.35
N LEU A 66 -4.15 5.40 -6.09
CA LEU A 66 -4.21 5.17 -7.53
C LEU A 66 -4.48 3.69 -7.75
N ASP A 67 -5.51 3.37 -8.54
CA ASP A 67 -5.73 2.02 -9.06
C ASP A 67 -4.82 1.80 -10.27
N THR A 68 -3.85 0.90 -10.10
CA THR A 68 -2.84 0.57 -11.10
C THR A 68 -3.08 -0.81 -11.71
N SER A 69 -4.32 -1.30 -11.70
CA SER A 69 -4.67 -2.59 -12.34
C SER A 69 -4.27 -2.67 -13.81
N ALA A 70 -4.16 -1.53 -14.49
CA ALA A 70 -3.69 -1.44 -15.88
C ALA A 70 -2.21 -1.85 -16.03
N ILE A 71 -1.36 -1.68 -15.01
CA ILE A 71 0.07 -2.07 -15.06
C ILE A 71 0.24 -3.58 -15.28
N LEU A 72 -0.70 -4.40 -14.79
CA LEU A 72 -0.64 -5.86 -14.92
C LEU A 72 -0.81 -6.37 -16.36
N THR A 73 -1.17 -5.51 -17.31
CA THR A 73 -1.15 -5.88 -18.73
C THR A 73 0.27 -5.91 -19.29
N HIS A 74 1.23 -5.29 -18.58
CA HIS A 74 2.60 -5.02 -19.03
C HIS A 74 2.63 -4.28 -20.38
N ASP A 75 1.55 -3.55 -20.70
CA ASP A 75 1.45 -2.76 -21.92
C ASP A 75 2.13 -1.40 -21.73
N HIS A 76 2.90 -0.98 -22.73
CA HIS A 76 3.70 0.22 -22.62
C HIS A 76 2.85 1.49 -22.44
N ASP A 77 1.70 1.56 -23.10
CA ASP A 77 0.82 2.72 -23.03
C ASP A 77 0.17 2.83 -21.64
N ASP A 78 -0.20 1.68 -21.05
CA ASP A 78 -0.79 1.61 -19.70
C ASP A 78 0.22 2.01 -18.61
N LEU A 79 1.49 1.61 -18.76
CA LEU A 79 2.58 2.03 -17.88
C LEU A 79 2.82 3.55 -17.96
N LEU A 80 2.87 4.10 -19.17
CA LEU A 80 3.10 5.53 -19.41
C LEU A 80 1.94 6.37 -18.88
N GLU A 81 0.70 5.91 -19.07
CA GLU A 81 -0.48 6.57 -18.51
C GLU A 81 -0.41 6.61 -16.97
N THR A 82 -0.07 5.49 -16.34
CA THR A 82 0.07 5.44 -14.88
C THR A 82 1.19 6.34 -14.38
N GLU A 83 2.32 6.38 -15.08
CA GLU A 83 3.44 7.31 -14.81
C GLU A 83 2.98 8.77 -14.85
N ASN A 84 2.22 9.16 -15.88
CA ASN A 84 1.69 10.53 -16.03
C ASN A 84 0.78 10.90 -14.86
N VAL A 85 -0.16 10.02 -14.50
CA VAL A 85 -1.10 10.26 -13.40
C VAL A 85 -0.37 10.33 -12.05
N LEU A 86 0.60 9.44 -11.82
CA LEU A 86 1.43 9.44 -10.63
C LEU A 86 2.27 10.73 -10.53
N THR A 87 2.81 11.20 -11.65
CA THR A 87 3.57 12.47 -11.72
C THR A 87 2.71 13.65 -11.31
N ASP A 88 1.47 13.74 -11.81
CA ASP A 88 0.54 14.81 -11.46
C ASP A 88 0.20 14.82 -9.97
N VAL A 89 -0.06 13.65 -9.39
CA VAL A 89 -0.35 13.50 -7.96
C VAL A 89 0.86 13.91 -7.10
N LEU A 90 2.07 13.50 -7.50
CA LEU A 90 3.31 13.89 -6.81
C LEU A 90 3.54 15.39 -6.89
N ARG A 91 3.24 16.06 -8.01
CA ARG A 91 3.31 17.52 -8.10
C ARG A 91 2.32 18.20 -7.16
N GLU A 92 1.07 17.73 -7.14
CA GLU A 92 0.04 18.27 -6.24
C GLU A 92 0.46 18.17 -4.76
N ILE A 93 1.04 17.04 -4.35
CA ILE A 93 1.48 16.87 -2.95
C ILE A 93 2.73 17.69 -2.60
N LEU A 94 3.67 17.84 -3.55
CA LEU A 94 4.85 18.70 -3.39
C LEU A 94 4.44 20.17 -3.25
N GLU A 95 3.47 20.62 -4.05
CA GLU A 95 2.90 21.97 -3.97
C GLU A 95 2.14 22.18 -2.65
N HIS A 96 1.36 21.20 -2.21
CA HIS A 96 0.65 21.26 -0.93
C HIS A 96 1.60 21.41 0.27
N GLU A 97 2.72 20.67 0.28
CA GLU A 97 3.76 20.80 1.30
C GLU A 97 4.65 22.05 1.12
N GLN A 98 4.38 22.89 0.12
CA GLN A 98 5.11 24.13 -0.18
C GLN A 98 6.61 23.88 -0.46
N ILE A 99 6.93 22.75 -1.09
CA ILE A 99 8.31 22.36 -1.41
C ILE A 99 8.78 23.14 -2.63
N LYS A 100 9.66 24.10 -2.39
CA LYS A 100 10.17 25.00 -3.43
C LYS A 100 11.14 24.28 -4.38
N PRO A 101 11.31 24.77 -5.63
CA PRO A 101 12.24 24.19 -6.60
C PRO A 101 13.70 24.08 -6.11
N GLU A 102 14.15 25.01 -5.28
CA GLU A 102 15.49 25.04 -4.70
C GLU A 102 15.69 24.09 -3.51
N SER A 103 14.61 23.47 -3.02
CA SER A 103 14.65 22.60 -1.85
C SER A 103 15.46 21.33 -2.13
N THR A 104 16.25 20.92 -1.16
CA THR A 104 17.06 19.70 -1.20
C THR A 104 16.22 18.48 -0.83
N GLY A 105 16.18 17.48 -1.71
CA GLY A 105 15.39 16.26 -1.51
C GLY A 105 16.23 15.05 -1.10
N LEU A 106 15.63 14.16 -0.30
CA LEU A 106 16.15 12.82 -0.05
C LEU A 106 15.10 11.77 -0.42
N ILE A 107 15.42 10.92 -1.39
CA ILE A 107 14.61 9.76 -1.75
C ILE A 107 15.09 8.57 -0.92
N VAL A 108 14.20 7.93 -0.18
CA VAL A 108 14.52 6.80 0.69
C VAL A 108 13.76 5.56 0.22
N GLY A 109 14.51 4.52 -0.15
CA GLY A 109 13.96 3.23 -0.53
C GLY A 109 13.96 2.29 0.67
N LEU A 110 12.80 2.11 1.30
CA LEU A 110 12.62 1.23 2.44
C LEU A 110 12.39 -0.22 1.97
N GLY A 111 12.89 -1.16 2.76
CA GLY A 111 12.71 -2.58 2.52
C GLY A 111 14.01 -3.37 2.49
N ASN A 112 13.88 -4.67 2.30
CA ASN A 112 14.99 -5.63 2.23
C ASN A 112 15.19 -6.13 0.80
N TYR A 113 16.32 -5.77 0.20
CA TYR A 113 16.72 -6.22 -1.15
C TYR A 113 16.69 -7.76 -1.32
N ASN A 114 16.91 -8.53 -0.24
CA ASN A 114 16.95 -9.99 -0.30
C ASN A 114 15.57 -10.65 -0.33
N VAL A 115 14.49 -9.89 -0.12
CA VAL A 115 13.11 -10.37 -0.12
C VAL A 115 12.39 -9.67 -1.26
N THR A 116 12.16 -10.39 -2.36
CA THR A 116 11.58 -9.82 -3.59
C THR A 116 10.37 -8.92 -3.34
N PRO A 117 9.29 -9.34 -2.67
CA PRO A 117 8.13 -8.45 -2.45
C PRO A 117 8.45 -7.21 -1.59
N ASP A 118 9.54 -7.22 -0.82
CA ASP A 118 9.99 -6.13 0.04
C ASP A 118 11.15 -5.32 -0.58
N SER A 119 11.57 -5.65 -1.82
CA SER A 119 12.71 -4.98 -2.48
C SER A 119 12.31 -3.76 -3.30
N LEU A 120 11.01 -3.43 -3.40
CA LEU A 120 10.51 -2.37 -4.26
C LEU A 120 11.16 -1.01 -3.98
N GLY A 121 11.27 -0.59 -2.72
CA GLY A 121 11.91 0.67 -2.35
C GLY A 121 13.37 0.77 -2.80
N PRO A 122 14.25 -0.20 -2.46
CA PRO A 122 15.61 -0.28 -2.98
C PRO A 122 15.70 -0.25 -4.51
N VAL A 123 14.85 -1.01 -5.21
CA VAL A 123 14.87 -1.07 -6.69
C VAL A 123 14.42 0.26 -7.32
N VAL A 124 13.46 0.97 -6.71
CA VAL A 124 13.10 2.34 -7.13
C VAL A 124 14.28 3.28 -6.98
N VAL A 125 14.99 3.23 -5.85
CA VAL A 125 16.17 4.08 -5.59
C VAL A 125 17.31 3.85 -6.60
N ASP A 126 17.48 2.63 -7.10
CA ASP A 126 18.47 2.35 -8.14
C ASP A 126 18.12 3.00 -9.50
N ASN A 127 16.85 3.36 -9.71
CA ASN A 127 16.35 3.91 -10.97
C ASN A 127 16.05 5.42 -10.95
N VAL A 128 16.17 6.11 -9.80
CA VAL A 128 15.93 7.56 -9.72
C VAL A 128 17.16 8.38 -10.13
N MET A 129 16.93 9.55 -10.69
CA MET A 129 17.99 10.47 -11.07
C MET A 129 18.58 11.18 -9.85
N VAL A 130 19.73 10.69 -9.36
CA VAL A 130 20.47 11.30 -8.25
C VAL A 130 21.37 12.43 -8.75
N THR A 131 21.19 13.65 -8.24
CA THR A 131 21.86 14.84 -8.79
C THR A 131 22.76 15.58 -7.80
N ARG A 132 22.68 15.29 -6.49
CA ARG A 132 23.42 16.04 -5.44
C ARG A 132 24.93 16.12 -5.69
N HIS A 133 25.52 15.06 -6.23
CA HIS A 133 26.96 15.03 -6.52
C HIS A 133 27.37 16.09 -7.56
N MET A 134 26.49 16.40 -8.53
CA MET A 134 26.71 17.47 -9.52
C MET A 134 26.72 18.85 -8.85
N PHE A 135 25.80 19.09 -7.90
CA PHE A 135 25.77 20.33 -7.11
C PHE A 135 27.02 20.54 -6.26
N LEU A 136 27.68 19.46 -5.81
CA LEU A 136 28.92 19.56 -5.05
C LEU A 136 30.17 19.75 -5.91
N LEU A 137 30.23 19.09 -7.07
CA LEU A 137 31.45 18.99 -7.87
C LEU A 137 31.47 19.97 -9.05
N GLN A 138 30.31 20.24 -9.67
CA GLN A 138 30.17 21.00 -10.91
C GLN A 138 28.89 21.86 -10.93
N PRO A 139 28.74 22.80 -9.98
CA PRO A 139 27.52 23.62 -9.88
C PRO A 139 27.26 24.48 -11.13
N GLU A 140 28.30 24.86 -11.87
CA GLU A 140 28.19 25.69 -13.09
C GLU A 140 27.64 24.92 -14.30
N SER A 141 27.63 23.58 -14.26
CA SER A 141 27.19 22.72 -15.38
C SER A 141 25.75 22.24 -15.23
N ILE A 142 25.04 22.71 -14.20
CA ILE A 142 23.68 22.24 -13.89
C ILE A 142 22.69 23.01 -14.75
N SER A 143 21.92 22.26 -15.52
CA SER A 143 20.83 22.82 -16.32
C SER A 143 19.70 23.33 -15.43
N GLU A 144 19.03 24.39 -15.89
CA GLU A 144 17.82 24.90 -15.25
C GLU A 144 16.75 23.81 -15.18
N GLY A 145 16.03 23.70 -14.05
CA GLY A 145 15.02 22.67 -13.85
C GLY A 145 15.55 21.34 -13.27
N VAL A 146 16.84 21.23 -12.96
CA VAL A 146 17.38 20.12 -12.16
C VAL A 146 17.35 20.49 -10.68
N ARG A 147 16.67 19.71 -9.82
CA ARG A 147 16.73 19.87 -8.36
C ARG A 147 17.89 19.11 -7.74
N ASN A 148 18.30 19.51 -6.54
CA ASN A 148 19.34 18.85 -5.75
C ASN A 148 18.75 17.69 -4.95
N VAL A 149 18.97 16.46 -5.40
CA VAL A 149 18.38 15.25 -4.80
C VAL A 149 19.45 14.22 -4.47
N SER A 150 19.32 13.63 -3.29
CA SER A 150 20.05 12.44 -2.84
C SER A 150 19.12 11.25 -2.82
N ALA A 151 19.66 10.04 -2.93
CA ALA A 151 18.90 8.82 -2.69
C ALA A 151 19.65 7.87 -1.76
N LEU A 152 18.91 7.08 -0.98
CA LEU A 152 19.46 6.11 -0.03
C LEU A 152 18.52 4.92 0.14
N ALA A 153 19.06 3.71 0.06
CA ALA A 153 18.42 2.48 0.52
C ALA A 153 19.12 2.00 1.81
N PRO A 154 18.59 2.31 3.01
CA PRO A 154 19.27 2.01 4.27
C PRO A 154 19.28 0.53 4.64
N GLY A 155 18.45 -0.29 3.97
CA GLY A 155 18.22 -1.69 4.34
C GLY A 155 17.39 -1.82 5.61
N VAL A 156 17.45 -3.01 6.22
CA VAL A 156 16.68 -3.37 7.41
C VAL A 156 17.59 -3.59 8.62
N MET A 157 17.07 -3.34 9.83
CA MET A 157 17.82 -3.53 11.08
C MET A 157 18.46 -4.94 11.18
N GLY A 158 17.81 -5.97 10.63
CA GLY A 158 18.34 -7.34 10.64
C GLY A 158 19.66 -7.52 9.89
N THR A 159 19.98 -6.65 8.93
CA THR A 159 21.23 -6.70 8.16
C THR A 159 22.26 -5.66 8.62
N THR A 160 21.79 -4.50 9.09
CA THR A 160 22.66 -3.38 9.47
C THR A 160 22.96 -3.31 10.97
N GLY A 161 22.11 -3.87 11.81
CA GLY A 161 22.15 -3.70 13.27
C GLY A 161 21.75 -2.30 13.77
N ILE A 162 21.31 -1.41 12.87
CA ILE A 162 20.90 -0.03 13.17
C ILE A 162 19.45 0.14 12.71
N GLU A 163 18.63 0.80 13.52
CA GLU A 163 17.25 1.09 13.13
C GLU A 163 17.24 2.00 11.90
N THR A 164 16.41 1.64 10.91
CA THR A 164 16.34 2.35 9.63
C THR A 164 16.05 3.85 9.80
N SER A 165 15.20 4.21 10.76
CA SER A 165 14.91 5.63 11.08
C SER A 165 16.12 6.39 11.63
N ASP A 166 16.97 5.74 12.42
CA ASP A 166 18.18 6.38 12.98
C ASP A 166 19.21 6.65 11.86
N ILE A 167 19.32 5.75 10.86
CA ILE A 167 20.15 5.96 9.66
C ILE A 167 19.62 7.17 8.88
N ILE A 168 18.32 7.21 8.59
CA ILE A 168 17.69 8.27 7.82
C ILE A 168 17.85 9.62 8.52
N GLN A 169 17.57 9.70 9.82
CA GLN A 169 17.73 10.91 10.61
C GLN A 169 19.18 11.41 10.59
N SER A 170 20.14 10.51 10.77
CA SER A 170 21.57 10.85 10.75
C SER A 170 22.00 11.46 9.40
N VAL A 171 21.45 10.94 8.29
CA VAL A 171 21.71 11.46 6.96
C VAL A 171 21.07 12.83 6.79
N ILE A 172 19.78 12.99 7.13
CA ILE A 172 19.07 14.28 7.09
C ILE A 172 19.84 15.37 7.85
N ASP A 173 20.29 15.06 9.06
CA ASP A 173 21.02 16.01 9.91
C ASP A 173 22.38 16.40 9.32
N LYS A 174 23.05 15.45 8.67
CA LYS A 174 24.40 15.62 8.12
C LYS A 174 24.41 16.35 6.79
N ILE A 175 23.52 15.97 5.86
CA ILE A 175 23.47 16.56 4.51
C ILE A 175 22.51 17.74 4.38
N LYS A 176 21.70 18.02 5.41
CA LYS A 176 20.71 19.10 5.48
C LYS A 176 19.72 19.03 4.34
N VAL A 177 18.71 18.18 4.53
CA VAL A 177 17.62 17.92 3.58
C VAL A 177 16.38 18.70 3.99
N ASP A 178 15.64 19.22 3.01
CA ASP A 178 14.42 19.99 3.23
C ASP A 178 13.14 19.13 3.18
N TYR A 179 13.14 18.01 2.45
CA TYR A 179 12.02 17.06 2.40
C TYR A 179 12.47 15.63 2.07
N VAL A 180 11.67 14.65 2.48
CA VAL A 180 11.90 13.23 2.20
C VAL A 180 10.77 12.65 1.35
N ILE A 181 11.11 11.85 0.35
CA ILE A 181 10.18 10.93 -0.31
C ILE A 181 10.56 9.51 0.09
N ALA A 182 9.73 8.84 0.87
CA ALA A 182 9.94 7.47 1.32
C ALA A 182 9.11 6.51 0.47
N ILE A 183 9.75 5.52 -0.16
CA ILE A 183 9.08 4.44 -0.90
C ILE A 183 9.16 3.16 -0.08
N ASP A 184 8.02 2.51 0.13
CA ASP A 184 7.94 1.27 0.92
C ASP A 184 6.98 0.25 0.28
N ALA A 185 7.30 -1.02 0.51
CA ALA A 185 6.38 -2.11 0.26
C ALA A 185 5.42 -2.24 1.46
N LEU A 186 4.12 -2.21 1.19
CA LEU A 186 3.05 -2.30 2.18
C LEU A 186 2.43 -3.69 2.20
N ALA A 187 1.69 -3.99 3.27
CA ALA A 187 0.78 -5.13 3.31
C ALA A 187 -0.68 -4.70 3.11
N SER A 188 -1.42 -5.44 2.27
CA SER A 188 -2.85 -5.24 2.05
C SER A 188 -3.69 -6.30 2.76
N ARG A 189 -4.94 -5.96 3.05
CA ARG A 189 -5.98 -6.89 3.53
C ARG A 189 -6.88 -7.40 2.41
N SER A 190 -6.51 -7.16 1.16
CA SER A 190 -7.27 -7.59 0.00
C SER A 190 -6.32 -8.10 -1.08
N ILE A 191 -6.54 -9.33 -1.51
CA ILE A 191 -5.80 -9.92 -2.63
C ILE A 191 -5.97 -9.07 -3.90
N HIS A 192 -7.11 -8.39 -4.05
CA HIS A 192 -7.41 -7.58 -5.22
C HIS A 192 -6.57 -6.31 -5.34
N ARG A 193 -5.96 -5.83 -4.24
CA ARG A 193 -5.16 -4.60 -4.24
C ARG A 193 -3.67 -4.86 -4.41
N VAL A 194 -3.21 -6.10 -4.21
CA VAL A 194 -1.80 -6.47 -4.35
C VAL A 194 -1.29 -6.16 -5.74
N ASN A 195 -0.21 -5.37 -5.83
CA ASN A 195 0.40 -4.86 -7.07
C ASN A 195 -0.55 -4.03 -7.96
N LYS A 196 -1.72 -3.64 -7.45
CA LYS A 196 -2.76 -2.91 -8.20
C LYS A 196 -3.11 -1.57 -7.57
N THR A 197 -2.32 -1.12 -6.61
CA THR A 197 -2.60 0.12 -5.92
C THR A 197 -1.30 0.82 -5.57
N ILE A 198 -1.23 2.13 -5.81
CA ILE A 198 -0.17 2.99 -5.28
C ILE A 198 -0.82 3.98 -4.34
N GLN A 199 -0.35 4.03 -3.10
CA GLN A 199 -0.81 5.00 -2.11
C GLN A 199 0.26 6.08 -1.91
N ILE A 200 -0.13 7.35 -2.00
CA ILE A 200 0.76 8.49 -1.68
C ILE A 200 0.16 9.27 -0.52
N THR A 201 0.98 9.66 0.46
CA THR A 201 0.53 10.47 1.60
C THR A 201 1.61 11.42 2.11
N ASN A 202 1.21 12.56 2.68
CA ASN A 202 2.10 13.50 3.36
C ASN A 202 2.20 13.27 4.88
N THR A 203 1.52 12.23 5.40
CA THR A 203 1.48 11.94 6.84
C THR A 203 2.69 11.16 7.33
N GLY A 204 3.45 10.57 6.40
CA GLY A 204 4.56 9.67 6.68
C GLY A 204 4.20 8.20 6.50
N ILE A 205 5.08 7.33 6.99
CA ILE A 205 4.93 5.89 6.89
C ILE A 205 5.42 5.20 8.16
N SER A 206 4.76 4.10 8.54
CA SER A 206 5.20 3.22 9.62
C SER A 206 5.66 1.90 9.02
N PRO A 207 6.97 1.69 8.80
CA PRO A 207 7.43 0.54 8.04
C PRO A 207 7.05 -0.78 8.71
N GLY A 208 6.39 -1.67 7.98
CA GLY A 208 5.95 -2.97 8.48
C GLY A 208 4.76 -2.95 9.47
N SER A 209 3.99 -1.87 9.55
CA SER A 209 2.81 -1.84 10.44
C SER A 209 1.72 -2.84 10.05
N GLY A 210 1.51 -3.11 8.76
CA GLY A 210 0.51 -4.04 8.25
C GLY A 210 0.89 -5.51 8.47
N VAL A 211 2.11 -5.78 8.90
CA VAL A 211 2.61 -7.13 9.23
C VAL A 211 2.86 -7.30 10.73
N GLY A 212 2.34 -6.38 11.55
CA GLY A 212 2.42 -6.44 13.02
C GLY A 212 3.72 -5.90 13.62
N ASN A 213 4.65 -5.39 12.82
CA ASN A 213 5.87 -4.77 13.33
C ASN A 213 5.61 -3.31 13.74
N LYS A 214 5.93 -2.98 15.00
CA LYS A 214 5.91 -1.60 15.50
C LYS A 214 7.29 -0.95 15.32
N ARG A 215 7.69 -0.67 14.06
CA ARG A 215 8.90 0.13 13.81
C ARG A 215 8.65 1.59 14.09
N LYS A 216 9.72 2.36 14.32
CA LYS A 216 9.61 3.81 14.46
C LYS A 216 9.05 4.39 13.16
N GLU A 217 8.02 5.21 13.30
CA GLU A 217 7.40 5.95 12.21
C GLU A 217 8.40 6.90 11.55
N LEU A 218 8.24 7.10 10.24
CA LEU A 218 8.90 8.11 9.44
C LEU A 218 7.86 9.14 9.01
N SER A 219 7.71 10.20 9.79
CA SER A 219 6.78 11.30 9.55
C SER A 219 7.43 12.66 9.85
N LYS A 220 6.71 13.73 9.52
CA LYS A 220 7.09 15.09 9.86
C LYS A 220 7.30 15.30 11.36
N ASP A 221 6.52 14.61 12.19
CA ASP A 221 6.65 14.68 13.65
C ASP A 221 7.96 14.07 14.14
N THR A 222 8.45 13.02 13.46
CA THR A 222 9.65 12.30 13.86
C THR A 222 10.94 12.89 13.27
N LEU A 223 10.90 13.34 12.00
CA LEU A 223 12.08 13.81 11.27
C LEU A 223 12.20 15.34 11.26
N GLY A 224 11.15 16.07 11.64
CA GLY A 224 11.11 17.54 11.66
C GLY A 224 10.96 18.21 10.28
N ILE A 225 10.95 17.42 9.20
CA ILE A 225 10.81 17.88 7.81
C ILE A 225 9.64 17.16 7.11
N PRO A 226 9.03 17.74 6.06
CA PRO A 226 7.98 17.07 5.30
C PRO A 226 8.40 15.69 4.79
N VAL A 227 7.51 14.71 4.97
CA VAL A 227 7.70 13.33 4.50
C VAL A 227 6.54 12.96 3.58
N ILE A 228 6.85 12.69 2.32
CA ILE A 228 5.90 12.14 1.36
C ILE A 228 6.18 10.64 1.28
N ALA A 229 5.22 9.82 1.69
CA ALA A 229 5.32 8.38 1.61
C ALA A 229 4.59 7.85 0.38
N ILE A 230 5.24 6.94 -0.35
CA ILE A 230 4.70 6.18 -1.47
C ILE A 230 4.71 4.71 -1.04
N GLY A 231 3.53 4.14 -0.86
CA GLY A 231 3.33 2.78 -0.39
C GLY A 231 2.63 1.92 -1.41
N ILE A 232 3.15 0.71 -1.66
CA ILE A 232 2.60 -0.22 -2.64
C ILE A 232 2.36 -1.56 -1.96
N PRO A 233 1.12 -2.08 -1.93
CA PRO A 233 0.83 -3.37 -1.33
C PRO A 233 1.40 -4.50 -2.20
N THR A 234 2.46 -5.16 -1.74
CA THR A 234 3.10 -6.28 -2.48
C THR A 234 2.81 -7.64 -1.86
N VAL A 235 2.29 -7.65 -0.63
CA VAL A 235 2.01 -8.86 0.15
C VAL A 235 0.66 -8.78 0.86
N VAL A 236 0.13 -9.96 1.17
CA VAL A 236 -1.05 -10.14 2.02
C VAL A 236 -0.73 -11.19 3.08
N ASP A 237 -1.28 -11.00 4.27
CA ASP A 237 -1.20 -11.98 5.36
C ASP A 237 -1.95 -13.27 5.00
N ILE A 238 -1.37 -14.43 5.29
CA ILE A 238 -1.98 -15.74 5.09
C ILE A 238 -3.39 -15.88 5.70
N ALA A 239 -3.65 -15.23 6.85
CA ALA A 239 -4.94 -15.25 7.52
C ALA A 239 -6.00 -14.53 6.70
N THR A 240 -5.62 -13.47 5.98
CA THR A 240 -6.51 -12.76 5.07
C THR A 240 -6.90 -13.65 3.89
N ILE A 241 -5.93 -14.33 3.28
CA ILE A 241 -6.22 -15.25 2.17
C ILE A 241 -7.07 -16.42 2.64
N THR A 242 -6.78 -16.97 3.81
CA THR A 242 -7.55 -18.10 4.36
C THR A 242 -8.99 -17.69 4.64
N TYR A 243 -9.19 -16.47 5.15
CA TYR A 243 -10.53 -15.92 5.32
C TYR A 243 -11.27 -15.79 3.99
N ASP A 244 -10.64 -15.18 2.97
CA ASP A 244 -11.24 -14.99 1.66
C ASP A 244 -11.60 -16.35 1.01
N VAL A 245 -10.77 -17.39 1.17
CA VAL A 245 -11.08 -18.75 0.71
C VAL A 245 -12.31 -19.32 1.42
N ILE A 246 -12.43 -19.16 2.74
CA ILE A 246 -13.63 -19.59 3.48
C ILE A 246 -14.86 -18.83 2.99
N ASP A 247 -14.73 -17.53 2.73
CA ASP A 247 -15.78 -16.68 2.17
C ASP A 247 -16.27 -17.21 0.81
N PHE A 248 -15.35 -17.50 -0.12
CA PHE A 248 -15.67 -18.08 -1.42
C PHE A 248 -16.38 -19.44 -1.30
N VAL A 249 -15.92 -20.30 -0.39
CA VAL A 249 -16.58 -21.60 -0.12
C VAL A 249 -18.00 -21.39 0.39
N LEU A 250 -18.22 -20.44 1.31
CA LEU A 250 -19.54 -20.13 1.84
C LEU A 250 -20.49 -19.59 0.76
N ARG A 251 -20.02 -18.71 -0.12
CA ARG A 251 -20.79 -18.20 -1.26
C ARG A 251 -21.18 -19.32 -2.20
N TYR A 252 -20.24 -20.20 -2.54
CA TYR A 252 -20.51 -21.36 -3.38
C TYR A 252 -21.57 -22.30 -2.75
N LEU A 253 -21.47 -22.56 -1.45
CA LEU A 253 -22.46 -23.37 -0.73
C LEU A 253 -23.83 -22.70 -0.70
N ASN A 254 -23.89 -21.37 -0.47
CA ASN A 254 -25.15 -20.62 -0.50
C ASN A 254 -25.79 -20.64 -1.90
N TYR A 255 -24.98 -20.47 -2.95
CA TYR A 255 -25.41 -20.62 -4.34
C TYR A 255 -26.02 -21.99 -4.58
N LYS A 256 -25.36 -23.06 -4.14
CA LYS A 256 -25.90 -24.42 -4.28
C LYS A 256 -27.22 -24.59 -3.52
N ILE A 257 -27.33 -24.14 -2.28
CA ILE A 257 -28.57 -24.22 -1.50
C ILE A 257 -29.73 -23.48 -2.20
N LYS A 258 -29.46 -22.29 -2.74
CA LYS A 258 -30.45 -21.49 -3.49
C LYS A 258 -30.84 -22.14 -4.83
N ASN A 259 -29.92 -22.87 -5.48
CA ASN A 259 -30.10 -23.43 -6.82
C ASN A 259 -30.53 -24.90 -6.86
N ASP A 260 -30.23 -25.70 -5.83
CA ASP A 260 -30.78 -27.07 -5.65
C ASP A 260 -32.28 -27.03 -5.35
N ALA A 261 -32.81 -25.89 -4.88
CA ALA A 261 -34.24 -25.67 -4.68
C ALA A 261 -35.03 -25.45 -5.98
N LYS A 262 -34.38 -25.37 -7.16
CA LYS A 262 -35.03 -25.17 -8.46
C LYS A 262 -34.91 -26.42 -9.34
N PRO A 263 -36.03 -27.10 -9.69
CA PRO A 263 -36.00 -28.35 -10.49
C PRO A 263 -35.47 -28.19 -11.92
N SER A 264 -35.29 -26.97 -12.43
CA SER A 264 -34.76 -26.67 -13.76
C SER A 264 -33.23 -26.81 -13.90
N ASN A 265 -32.49 -26.97 -12.81
CA ASN A 265 -31.02 -26.94 -12.82
C ASN A 265 -30.33 -28.29 -13.04
N SER A 266 -31.07 -29.39 -13.23
CA SER A 266 -30.50 -30.70 -13.60
C SER A 266 -29.84 -30.73 -14.99
N LEU A 267 -29.97 -29.64 -15.76
CA LEU A 267 -29.43 -29.47 -17.11
C LEU A 267 -28.22 -28.53 -17.19
N LEU A 268 -27.73 -27.98 -16.07
CA LEU A 268 -26.54 -27.12 -16.08
C LEU A 268 -25.29 -27.97 -16.29
N THR A 269 -24.71 -27.85 -17.49
CA THR A 269 -23.45 -28.49 -17.85
C THR A 269 -22.32 -28.01 -16.96
N SER A 270 -21.55 -28.96 -16.42
CA SER A 270 -20.35 -28.72 -15.62
C SER A 270 -19.34 -27.88 -16.42
N GLY A 271 -19.33 -26.57 -16.21
CA GLY A 271 -18.45 -25.67 -16.96
C GLY A 271 -18.75 -24.18 -16.83
N GLU A 272 -19.91 -23.75 -16.35
CA GLU A 272 -20.15 -22.34 -16.06
C GLU A 272 -19.30 -21.89 -14.86
N ARG A 273 -18.33 -21.02 -15.11
CA ARG A 273 -17.62 -20.28 -14.05
C ARG A 273 -18.64 -19.36 -13.39
N VAL A 274 -19.14 -19.76 -12.23
CA VAL A 274 -19.97 -18.88 -11.42
C VAL A 274 -19.07 -17.78 -10.87
N ALA A 275 -19.39 -16.52 -11.15
CA ALA A 275 -18.74 -15.38 -10.51
C ALA A 275 -19.12 -15.40 -9.02
N LEU A 276 -18.29 -16.01 -8.20
CA LEU A 276 -18.58 -16.25 -6.78
C LEU A 276 -18.70 -14.93 -6.01
N GLU A 277 -18.07 -13.87 -6.52
CA GLU A 277 -18.06 -12.52 -5.97
C GLU A 277 -19.45 -11.87 -5.99
N GLU A 278 -20.29 -12.22 -6.97
CA GLU A 278 -21.64 -11.68 -7.15
C GLU A 278 -22.70 -12.43 -6.32
N ILE A 279 -22.29 -13.52 -5.65
CA ILE A 279 -23.19 -14.36 -4.87
C ILE A 279 -23.20 -13.86 -3.42
N ASP A 280 -24.39 -13.61 -2.88
CA ASP A 280 -24.54 -13.26 -1.47
C ASP A 280 -23.95 -14.33 -0.54
N LEU A 281 -23.43 -13.88 0.60
CA LEU A 281 -23.11 -14.77 1.70
C LEU A 281 -24.37 -15.45 2.27
N PRO A 282 -24.23 -16.64 2.86
CA PRO A 282 -25.31 -17.25 3.62
C PRO A 282 -25.70 -16.37 4.81
N THR A 283 -26.96 -16.42 5.24
CA THR A 283 -27.39 -15.72 6.46
C THR A 283 -26.59 -16.22 7.67
N GLN A 284 -26.50 -15.45 8.76
CA GLN A 284 -25.78 -15.90 9.97
C GLN A 284 -26.28 -17.25 10.49
N GLU A 285 -27.58 -17.52 10.40
CA GLU A 285 -28.15 -18.83 10.77
C GLU A 285 -27.65 -19.94 9.85
N GLN A 286 -27.65 -19.72 8.53
CA GLN A 286 -27.12 -20.67 7.55
C GLN A 286 -25.61 -20.89 7.72
N ALA A 287 -24.84 -19.82 7.91
CA ALA A 287 -23.41 -19.88 8.17
C ALA A 287 -23.10 -20.67 9.46
N LYS A 288 -23.90 -20.49 10.51
CA LYS A 288 -23.80 -21.27 11.75
C LYS A 288 -24.12 -22.75 11.55
N VAL A 289 -25.07 -23.08 10.68
CA VAL A 289 -25.36 -24.48 10.31
C VAL A 289 -24.18 -25.09 9.56
N LEU A 290 -23.56 -24.34 8.65
CA LEU A 290 -22.45 -24.82 7.81
C LEU A 290 -21.12 -24.95 8.57
N LEU A 291 -20.79 -23.98 9.43
CA LEU A 291 -19.47 -23.86 10.08
C LEU A 291 -19.54 -23.96 11.61
N GLY A 292 -20.70 -24.28 12.18
CA GLY A 292 -20.90 -24.34 13.63
C GLY A 292 -20.62 -22.99 14.31
N THR A 293 -19.91 -23.03 15.44
CA THR A 293 -19.55 -21.85 16.23
C THR A 293 -18.74 -20.82 15.44
N PHE A 294 -17.87 -21.26 14.52
CA PHE A 294 -17.08 -20.36 13.67
C PHE A 294 -17.99 -19.52 12.76
N GLY A 295 -19.08 -20.10 12.28
CA GLY A 295 -20.06 -19.39 11.44
C GLY A 295 -20.72 -18.20 12.13
N SER A 296 -20.85 -18.25 13.46
CA SER A 296 -21.44 -17.17 14.28
C SER A 296 -20.49 -16.02 14.62
N PHE A 297 -19.20 -16.17 14.38
CA PHE A 297 -18.22 -15.11 14.62
C PHE A 297 -18.38 -13.97 13.61
N SER A 298 -18.12 -12.74 14.08
CA SER A 298 -17.93 -11.57 13.24
C SER A 298 -16.72 -11.75 12.32
N GLU A 299 -16.63 -10.95 11.25
CA GLU A 299 -15.49 -11.03 10.33
C GLU A 299 -14.15 -10.81 11.05
N GLN A 300 -14.11 -9.87 11.99
CA GLN A 300 -12.91 -9.57 12.78
C GLN A 300 -12.51 -10.75 13.66
N GLU A 301 -13.45 -11.34 14.39
CA GLU A 301 -13.19 -12.53 15.23
C GLU A 301 -12.69 -13.72 14.40
N LYS A 302 -13.29 -13.95 13.21
CA LYS A 302 -12.85 -15.00 12.28
C LYS A 302 -11.41 -14.77 11.84
N ARG A 303 -11.07 -13.55 11.41
CA ARG A 303 -9.72 -13.19 10.96
C ARG A 303 -8.69 -13.30 12.08
N SER A 304 -9.01 -12.84 13.30
CA SER A 304 -8.12 -12.96 14.46
C SER A 304 -7.87 -14.42 14.85
N LEU A 305 -8.91 -15.26 14.85
CA LEU A 305 -8.74 -16.69 15.11
C LEU A 305 -7.87 -17.37 14.04
N LEU A 306 -8.08 -17.04 12.77
CA LEU A 306 -7.25 -17.58 11.68
C LEU A 306 -5.80 -17.15 11.82
N ALA A 307 -5.55 -15.89 12.19
CA ALA A 307 -4.19 -15.41 12.45
C ALA A 307 -3.51 -16.20 13.57
N GLU A 308 -4.20 -16.47 14.68
CA GLU A 308 -3.67 -17.29 15.78
C GLU A 308 -3.35 -18.72 15.34
N ILE A 309 -4.26 -19.37 14.63
CA ILE A 309 -4.08 -20.75 14.15
C ILE A 309 -2.91 -20.85 13.16
N LEU A 310 -2.74 -19.85 12.30
CA LEU A 310 -1.74 -19.83 11.23
C LEU A 310 -0.39 -19.30 11.69
N THR A 311 -0.25 -18.84 12.93
CA THR A 311 1.02 -18.39 13.52
C THR A 311 1.46 -19.25 14.73
N PRO A 312 1.47 -20.60 14.63
CA PRO A 312 1.68 -21.48 15.79
C PRO A 312 3.07 -21.31 16.45
N ASN A 313 4.05 -20.81 15.71
CA ASN A 313 5.41 -20.53 16.19
C ASN A 313 5.71 -19.03 16.31
N GLY A 314 4.71 -18.14 16.15
CA GLY A 314 4.88 -16.68 16.15
C GLY A 314 5.52 -16.08 14.89
N TYR A 315 5.67 -16.86 13.81
CA TYR A 315 6.10 -16.35 12.51
C TYR A 315 4.88 -15.95 11.67
N ASN A 316 4.83 -14.70 11.25
CA ASN A 316 3.82 -14.21 10.31
C ASN A 316 4.16 -14.70 8.90
N MET A 317 3.23 -15.43 8.28
CA MET A 317 3.38 -15.86 6.89
C MET A 317 2.72 -14.86 5.95
N MET A 318 3.44 -14.52 4.89
CA MET A 318 2.96 -13.62 3.84
C MET A 318 2.87 -14.38 2.53
N VAL A 319 1.96 -13.92 1.68
CA VAL A 319 1.75 -14.45 0.35
C VAL A 319 1.82 -13.30 -0.64
N THR A 320 2.42 -13.60 -1.79
CA THR A 320 2.57 -12.67 -2.92
C THR A 320 2.38 -13.46 -4.23
N PRO A 321 1.98 -12.82 -5.34
CA PRO A 321 1.94 -13.47 -6.64
C PRO A 321 3.28 -14.09 -7.04
N LYS A 322 3.23 -15.13 -7.87
CA LYS A 322 4.45 -15.81 -8.35
C LYS A 322 5.32 -14.91 -9.24
N GLU A 323 4.69 -14.00 -9.97
CA GLU A 323 5.29 -13.10 -10.97
C GLU A 323 5.59 -11.70 -10.37
N ILE A 324 5.68 -11.62 -9.03
CA ILE A 324 5.96 -10.38 -8.30
C ILE A 324 7.27 -9.70 -8.74
N ASP A 325 8.23 -10.45 -9.26
CA ASP A 325 9.48 -9.93 -9.80
C ASP A 325 9.27 -9.03 -11.01
N ILE A 326 8.38 -9.42 -11.94
CA ILE A 326 8.01 -8.61 -13.11
C ILE A 326 7.24 -7.37 -12.66
N ASP A 327 6.27 -7.56 -11.76
CA ASP A 327 5.46 -6.45 -11.23
C ASP A 327 6.34 -5.39 -10.55
N ILE A 328 7.33 -5.81 -9.76
CA ILE A 328 8.26 -4.90 -9.08
C ILE A 328 9.16 -4.17 -10.08
N ASP A 329 9.63 -4.84 -11.13
CA ASP A 329 10.44 -4.18 -12.16
C ASP A 329 9.63 -3.06 -12.86
N ASP A 330 8.40 -3.34 -13.27
CA ASP A 330 7.54 -2.34 -13.93
C ASP A 330 7.10 -1.22 -12.98
N LEU A 331 6.65 -1.57 -11.78
CA LEU A 331 6.30 -0.58 -10.75
C LEU A 331 7.50 0.30 -10.40
N SER A 332 8.69 -0.28 -10.29
CA SER A 332 9.89 0.48 -9.94
C SER A 332 10.22 1.54 -10.99
N LYS A 333 10.09 1.22 -12.27
CA LYS A 333 10.30 2.16 -13.39
C LYS A 333 9.23 3.24 -13.44
N VAL A 334 7.96 2.87 -13.27
CA VAL A 334 6.85 3.83 -13.25
C VAL A 334 7.03 4.81 -12.09
N ILE A 335 7.34 4.31 -10.89
CA ILE A 335 7.53 5.15 -9.71
C ILE A 335 8.78 6.03 -9.86
N SER A 336 9.92 5.47 -10.28
CA SER A 336 11.16 6.26 -10.39
C SER A 336 11.03 7.38 -11.42
N ARG A 337 10.45 7.09 -12.60
CA ARG A 337 10.23 8.09 -13.64
C ARG A 337 9.22 9.15 -13.21
N ALA A 338 8.14 8.75 -12.53
CA ALA A 338 7.17 9.71 -12.01
C ALA A 338 7.78 10.62 -10.95
N ILE A 339 8.64 10.09 -10.08
CA ILE A 339 9.41 10.88 -9.10
C ILE A 339 10.33 11.86 -9.84
N ASP A 340 11.10 11.37 -10.82
CA ASP A 340 12.04 12.19 -11.57
C ASP A 340 11.32 13.33 -12.31
N ARG A 341 10.20 13.05 -12.96
CA ARG A 341 9.36 14.05 -13.66
C ARG A 341 8.67 15.02 -12.71
N ALA A 342 8.28 14.57 -11.52
CA ALA A 342 7.65 15.44 -10.53
C ALA A 342 8.66 16.40 -9.89
N ILE A 343 9.87 15.92 -9.61
CA ILE A 343 10.93 16.67 -8.94
C ILE A 343 11.69 17.54 -9.92
N HIS A 344 12.04 17.03 -11.10
CA HIS A 344 12.90 17.72 -12.06
C HIS A 344 12.06 18.29 -13.22
N PRO A 345 11.69 19.59 -13.21
CA PRO A 345 10.98 20.23 -14.30
C PRO A 345 11.58 20.00 -15.69
N ILE A 346 12.90 19.82 -15.80
CA ILE A 346 13.59 19.57 -17.07
C ILE A 346 13.24 18.20 -17.70
N VAL A 347 12.73 17.26 -16.90
CA VAL A 347 12.37 15.91 -17.36
C VAL A 347 10.94 15.91 -17.97
N ASN A 348 10.31 17.07 -18.15
CA ASN A 348 9.08 17.17 -18.94
C ASN A 348 9.35 17.19 -20.45
N ASP A 349 8.55 16.42 -21.18
CA ASP A 349 8.44 16.34 -22.64
C ASP A 349 9.51 15.51 -23.37
N ALA A 350 9.54 14.19 -23.09
CA ALA A 350 10.05 13.18 -24.02
C ALA A 350 8.95 12.17 -24.37
#